data_AF-A0A9Q9MCE8-F1
#
_entry.id   AF-A0A9Q9MCE8-F1
#
_cell.length_a   1.000
_cell.length_b   1.000
_cell.length_c   1.000
_cell.angle_alpha   90.00
_cell.angle_beta   90.00
_cell.angle_gamma   90.00
#
_symmetry.space_group_name_H-M   'P 1'
#
loop_
_entity.id
_entity.type
_entity.pdbx_description
1 polymer ?
#
loop_
_entity_poly.entity_id
_entity_poly.type
_entity_poly.pdbx_seq_one_letter_code
_entity_poly.pdbx_strand_id
1 'polypeptide(L)'
;MERLTSANSQKSSAHSRGEEPRQPLVHRVKSWPHLFEATLSGAKTHDMRRATDRDYQVGDILCLEEFEPGSGAYTGRELKLRITYVTSAEFPCALSGEGLSEGYCILSIKPVASDN
;
A
#
# COMPACT_ATOMS: atom_id res chain seq x y z
N MET A 1 -46.80 5.58 43.13
CA MET A 1 -45.68 5.10 42.29
C MET A 1 -46.10 5.30 40.84
N GLU A 2 -45.14 5.56 39.94
CA GLU A 2 -45.29 5.69 38.47
C GLU A 2 -45.34 7.12 37.86
N ARG A 3 -44.12 7.68 37.82
CA ARG A 3 -43.39 8.27 36.68
C ARG A 3 -44.11 9.15 35.63
N LEU A 4 -43.68 10.42 35.68
CA LEU A 4 -43.64 11.44 34.65
C LEU A 4 -42.86 11.06 33.37
N THR A 5 -43.19 11.83 32.33
CA THR A 5 -42.46 12.20 31.10
C THR A 5 -42.37 11.22 29.94
N SER A 6 -43.29 11.38 28.98
CA SER A 6 -43.08 11.07 27.56
C SER A 6 -42.00 12.00 26.99
N ALA A 7 -40.79 11.48 26.79
CA ALA A 7 -39.70 12.17 26.12
C ALA A 7 -39.78 11.94 24.59
N ASN A 8 -39.77 13.07 23.89
CA ASN A 8 -39.70 13.23 22.44
C ASN A 8 -38.52 12.45 21.82
N SER A 9 -38.81 11.49 20.95
CA SER A 9 -37.78 10.70 20.25
C SER A 9 -37.31 11.47 19.02
N GLN A 10 -36.27 12.30 19.18
CA GLN A 10 -35.49 12.81 18.07
C GLN A 10 -34.70 11.64 17.46
N LYS A 11 -35.15 11.15 16.30
CA LYS A 11 -34.36 10.27 15.44
C LYS A 11 -33.14 11.06 14.94
N SER A 12 -31.98 10.81 15.51
CA SER A 12 -30.71 11.26 14.95
C SER A 12 -30.38 10.39 13.73
N SER A 13 -30.58 10.94 12.54
CA SER A 13 -30.06 10.36 11.30
C SER A 13 -28.53 10.45 11.34
N ALA A 14 -27.87 9.36 11.72
CA ALA A 14 -26.44 9.19 11.56
C ALA A 14 -26.12 9.18 10.06
N HIS A 15 -25.86 10.36 9.51
CA HIS A 15 -25.19 10.49 8.22
C HIS A 15 -23.76 10.00 8.44
N SER A 16 -23.44 8.84 7.86
CA SER A 16 -22.08 8.35 7.74
C SER A 16 -21.28 9.43 7.02
N ARG A 17 -20.39 10.11 7.75
CA ARG A 17 -19.38 10.99 7.16
C ARG A 17 -18.54 10.12 6.24
N GLY A 18 -18.66 10.34 4.93
CA GLY A 18 -17.77 9.73 3.96
C GLY A 18 -16.34 10.06 4.36
N GLU A 19 -15.48 9.05 4.44
CA GLU A 19 -14.06 9.25 4.68
C GLU A 19 -13.48 10.00 3.47
N GLU A 20 -12.99 11.22 3.69
CA GLU A 20 -12.22 11.95 2.69
C GLU A 20 -11.04 11.07 2.24
N PRO A 21 -10.79 10.92 0.93
CA PRO A 21 -9.76 10.02 0.44
C PRO A 21 -8.40 10.43 1.01
N ARG A 22 -7.72 9.47 1.65
CA ARG A 22 -6.38 9.68 2.18
C ARG A 22 -5.45 10.17 1.07
N GLN A 23 -4.69 11.23 1.36
CA GLN A 23 -3.64 11.70 0.45
C GLN A 23 -2.59 10.59 0.23
N PRO A 24 -2.15 10.35 -1.03
CA PRO A 24 -1.10 9.37 -1.32
C PRO A 24 0.17 9.61 -0.50
N LEU A 25 0.70 8.56 0.12
CA LEU A 25 1.93 8.58 0.89
C LEU A 25 3.09 8.05 0.05
N VAL A 26 4.30 8.50 0.36
CA VAL A 26 5.54 8.02 -0.28
C VAL A 26 6.27 7.08 0.67
N HIS A 27 6.44 5.81 0.25
CA HIS A 27 7.16 4.78 0.97
C HIS A 27 8.56 4.60 0.37
N ARG A 28 9.60 5.10 1.06
CA ARG A 28 11.01 4.88 0.68
C ARG A 28 11.48 3.51 1.18
N VAL A 29 11.92 2.67 0.24
CA VAL A 29 12.29 1.27 0.53
C VAL A 29 13.54 0.85 -0.24
N LYS A 30 14.37 0.02 0.39
CA LYS A 30 15.52 -0.59 -0.27
C LYS A 30 15.07 -1.52 -1.40
N SER A 31 15.83 -1.50 -2.48
CA SER A 31 15.79 -2.49 -3.57
C SER A 31 17.21 -2.94 -3.89
N TRP A 32 17.41 -4.24 -4.03
CA TRP A 32 18.70 -4.76 -4.52
C TRP A 32 18.88 -4.49 -6.02
N PRO A 33 20.12 -4.37 -6.53
CA PRO A 33 20.37 -3.91 -7.90
C PRO A 33 19.64 -4.75 -8.96
N HIS A 34 19.66 -6.08 -8.85
CA HIS A 34 18.96 -6.94 -9.82
C HIS A 34 17.43 -6.76 -9.82
N LEU A 35 16.82 -6.48 -8.67
CA LEU A 35 15.37 -6.21 -8.57
C LEU A 35 15.06 -4.80 -9.08
N PHE A 36 15.93 -3.83 -8.78
CA PHE A 36 15.83 -2.47 -9.26
C PHE A 36 15.87 -2.42 -10.79
N GLU A 37 16.88 -3.06 -11.41
CA GLU A 37 17.01 -3.14 -12.87
C GLU A 37 15.84 -3.87 -13.54
N ALA A 38 15.39 -4.98 -12.97
CA ALA A 38 14.21 -5.69 -13.47
C ALA A 38 12.95 -4.81 -13.42
N THR A 39 12.82 -3.97 -12.39
CA THR A 39 11.68 -3.04 -12.26
C THR A 39 11.82 -1.85 -13.21
N LEU A 40 13.02 -1.28 -13.33
CA LEU A 40 13.33 -0.16 -14.22
C LEU A 40 13.09 -0.52 -15.69
N SER A 41 13.49 -1.72 -16.10
CA SER A 41 13.25 -2.24 -17.46
C SER A 41 11.79 -2.62 -17.73
N GLY A 42 10.94 -2.66 -16.69
CA GLY A 42 9.54 -3.09 -16.79
C GLY A 42 9.34 -4.60 -16.83
N ALA A 43 10.41 -5.41 -16.74
CA ALA A 43 10.30 -6.87 -16.67
C ALA A 43 9.64 -7.34 -15.36
N LYS A 44 9.83 -6.59 -14.27
CA LYS A 44 9.19 -6.81 -12.97
C LYS A 44 8.21 -5.68 -12.67
N THR A 45 6.93 -6.02 -12.55
CA THR A 45 5.82 -5.07 -12.33
C THR A 45 5.13 -5.24 -10.98
N HIS A 46 5.77 -5.96 -10.07
CA HIS A 46 5.25 -6.22 -8.73
C HIS A 46 6.41 -6.22 -7.72
N ASP A 47 6.11 -5.98 -6.44
CA ASP A 47 7.08 -6.00 -5.35
C ASP A 47 6.48 -6.66 -4.10
N MET A 48 7.20 -7.57 -3.46
CA MET A 48 6.72 -8.27 -2.27
C MET A 48 7.28 -7.60 -1.02
N ARG A 49 6.42 -7.30 -0.05
CA ARG A 49 6.79 -6.61 1.20
C ARG A 49 6.11 -7.26 2.40
N ARG A 50 6.63 -6.93 3.58
CA ARG A 50 5.96 -7.23 4.84
C ARG A 50 4.87 -6.18 5.06
N ALA A 51 3.62 -6.63 5.18
CA ALA A 51 2.46 -5.77 5.42
C ALA A 51 2.48 -5.13 6.81
N THR A 52 3.19 -5.75 7.77
CA THR A 52 3.32 -5.23 9.13
C THR A 52 4.27 -4.03 9.26
N ASP A 53 5.12 -3.79 8.26
CA ASP A 53 6.14 -2.74 8.35
C ASP A 53 5.60 -1.37 7.94
N ARG A 54 4.64 -1.36 7.00
CA ARG A 54 4.01 -0.14 6.47
C ARG A 54 2.60 -0.48 5.99
N ASP A 55 1.67 0.44 6.19
CA ASP A 55 0.33 0.38 5.62
C ASP A 55 0.37 0.81 4.14
N TYR A 56 0.74 -0.11 3.25
CA TYR A 56 0.77 0.13 1.81
C TYR A 56 -0.65 0.11 1.25
N GLN A 57 -1.06 1.17 0.55
CA GLN A 57 -2.38 1.21 -0.07
C GLN A 57 -2.31 1.57 -1.54
N VAL A 58 -3.37 1.24 -2.28
CA VAL A 58 -3.53 1.67 -3.67
C VAL A 58 -3.50 3.20 -3.74
N GLY A 59 -2.74 3.74 -4.70
CA GLY A 59 -2.55 5.17 -4.89
C GLY A 59 -1.23 5.69 -4.29
N ASP A 60 -0.67 5.02 -3.29
CA ASP A 60 0.64 5.38 -2.71
C ASP A 60 1.78 5.26 -3.73
N ILE A 61 2.89 5.92 -3.41
CA ILE A 61 4.13 5.87 -4.18
C ILE A 61 5.15 5.00 -3.44
N LEU A 62 5.57 3.91 -4.07
CA LEU A 62 6.75 3.15 -3.68
C LEU A 62 7.98 3.78 -4.33
N CYS A 63 8.86 4.37 -3.52
CA CYS A 63 10.15 4.89 -3.95
C CYS A 63 11.21 3.83 -3.68
N LEU A 64 11.59 3.07 -4.70
CA LEU A 64 12.68 2.09 -4.61
C LEU A 64 14.01 2.85 -4.60
N GLU A 65 14.79 2.66 -3.55
CA GLU A 65 16.14 3.19 -3.39
C GLU A 65 17.12 2.03 -3.62
N GLU A 66 17.93 2.12 -4.67
CA GLU A 66 18.89 1.07 -5.01
C GLU A 66 19.97 0.98 -3.92
N PHE A 67 20.12 -0.20 -3.35
CA PHE A 67 21.03 -0.49 -2.25
C PHE A 67 21.93 -1.67 -2.63
N GLU A 68 23.24 -1.44 -2.67
CA GLU A 68 24.25 -2.44 -3.00
C GLU A 68 24.68 -3.19 -1.74
N PRO A 69 24.27 -4.47 -1.54
CA PRO A 69 24.63 -5.23 -0.35
C PRO A 69 26.13 -5.47 -0.22
N GLY A 70 26.89 -5.52 -1.33
CA GLY A 70 28.34 -5.73 -1.30
C GLY A 70 29.10 -4.57 -0.66
N SER A 71 28.64 -3.34 -0.86
CA SER A 71 29.23 -2.13 -0.26
C SER A 71 28.49 -1.65 0.99
N GLY A 72 27.26 -2.14 1.22
CA GLY A 72 26.41 -1.70 2.31
C GLY A 72 25.88 -0.28 2.13
N ALA A 73 25.87 0.25 0.90
CA ALA A 73 25.55 1.64 0.60
C ALA A 73 24.42 1.77 -0.43
N TYR A 74 23.71 2.90 -0.37
CA TYR A 74 22.81 3.33 -1.44
C TYR A 74 23.62 3.85 -2.62
N THR A 75 23.20 3.52 -3.85
CA THR A 75 23.87 4.01 -5.07
C THR A 75 23.46 5.45 -5.42
N GLY A 76 22.38 5.94 -4.81
CA GLY A 76 21.74 7.23 -5.12
C GLY A 76 20.69 7.15 -6.23
N ARG A 77 20.50 5.97 -6.85
CA ARG A 77 19.41 5.76 -7.83
C ARG A 77 18.09 5.52 -7.12
N GLU A 78 17.05 6.14 -7.65
CA GLU A 78 15.68 6.02 -7.16
C GLU A 78 14.71 5.74 -8.30
N LEU A 79 13.66 4.97 -8.02
CA LEU A 79 12.55 4.74 -8.94
C LEU A 79 11.22 4.91 -8.22
N LYS A 80 10.40 5.86 -8.69
CA LYS A 80 9.07 6.15 -8.13
C LYS A 80 8.00 5.40 -8.89
N LEU A 81 7.26 4.57 -8.16
CA LEU A 81 6.22 3.72 -8.73
C LEU A 81 4.93 3.91 -7.95
N ARG A 82 3.81 4.04 -8.65
CA ARG A 82 2.48 4.04 -8.03
C ARG A 82 2.04 2.61 -7.73
N ILE A 83 1.56 2.37 -6.52
CA ILE A 83 0.87 1.14 -6.14
C ILE A 83 -0.52 1.15 -6.78
N THR A 84 -0.78 0.16 -7.62
CA THR A 84 -2.03 0.03 -8.40
C THR A 84 -2.93 -1.08 -7.91
N TYR A 85 -2.38 -2.04 -7.17
CA TYR A 85 -3.13 -3.12 -6.53
C TYR A 85 -2.33 -3.71 -5.37
N VAL A 86 -3.01 -4.23 -4.36
CA VAL A 86 -2.41 -4.92 -3.22
C VAL A 86 -3.05 -6.31 -3.10
N THR A 87 -2.24 -7.36 -3.14
CA THR A 87 -2.64 -8.72 -2.77
C THR A 87 -2.08 -9.01 -1.38
N SER A 88 -2.92 -9.48 -0.47
CA SER A 88 -2.56 -9.78 0.93
C SER A 88 -3.39 -10.97 1.43
N ALA A 89 -3.25 -11.38 2.69
CA ALA A 89 -4.16 -12.36 3.27
C ALA A 89 -5.60 -11.83 3.42
N GLU A 90 -5.78 -10.52 3.58
CA GLU A 90 -7.10 -9.87 3.59
C GLU A 90 -7.73 -9.82 2.18
N PHE A 91 -6.90 -9.58 1.17
CA PHE A 91 -7.29 -9.55 -0.24
C PHE A 91 -6.52 -10.63 -1.04
N PRO A 92 -6.89 -11.91 -0.89
CA PRO A 92 -6.13 -13.03 -1.43
C PRO A 92 -6.28 -13.19 -2.94
N CYS A 93 -5.39 -13.99 -3.53
CA CYS A 93 -5.49 -14.40 -4.92
C CYS A 93 -6.60 -15.44 -5.14
N ALA A 94 -6.94 -15.72 -6.40
CA ALA A 94 -8.01 -16.65 -6.78
C ALA A 94 -7.76 -18.13 -6.41
N LEU A 95 -6.58 -18.49 -5.89
CA LEU A 95 -6.25 -19.87 -5.49
C LEU A 95 -6.81 -20.20 -4.10
N SER A 96 -6.24 -19.57 -3.06
CA SER A 96 -6.65 -19.72 -1.66
C SER A 96 -6.00 -18.62 -0.81
N GLY A 97 -6.50 -18.42 0.41
CA GLY A 97 -5.87 -17.54 1.40
C GLY A 97 -4.50 -18.02 1.88
N GLU A 98 -4.13 -19.27 1.62
CA GLU A 98 -2.87 -19.89 2.06
C GLU A 98 -1.69 -19.63 1.11
N GLY A 99 -1.94 -19.07 -0.08
CA GLY A 99 -0.90 -18.82 -1.08
C GLY A 99 0.09 -17.71 -0.71
N LEU A 100 -0.23 -16.92 0.30
CA LEU A 100 0.58 -15.81 0.81
C LEU A 100 0.46 -15.76 2.33
N SER A 101 1.60 -15.80 3.03
CA SER A 101 1.59 -15.72 4.50
C SER A 101 1.02 -14.38 4.99
N GLU A 102 0.26 -14.40 6.08
CA GLU A 102 -0.51 -13.27 6.63
C GLU A 102 0.28 -11.96 6.82
N GLY A 103 1.57 -12.05 7.11
CA GLY A 103 2.44 -10.88 7.28
C GLY A 103 2.99 -10.27 5.99
N TYR A 104 2.64 -10.77 4.81
CA TYR A 104 3.18 -10.34 3.54
C TYR A 104 2.11 -9.80 2.58
N CYS A 105 2.53 -8.89 1.73
CA CYS A 105 1.73 -8.38 0.62
C CYS A 105 2.54 -8.37 -0.68
N ILE A 106 1.82 -8.44 -1.80
CA ILE A 106 2.36 -8.23 -3.14
C ILE A 106 1.74 -6.94 -3.68
N LEU A 107 2.58 -6.00 -4.03
CA LEU A 107 2.22 -4.68 -4.54
C LEU A 107 2.36 -4.72 -6.06
N SER A 108 1.27 -4.52 -6.81
CA SER A 108 1.37 -4.24 -8.25
C SER A 108 1.76 -2.79 -8.45
N ILE A 109 2.79 -2.53 -9.24
CA ILE A 109 3.44 -1.22 -9.34
C ILE A 109 3.53 -0.75 -10.80
N LYS A 110 3.38 0.55 -11.02
CA LYS A 110 3.59 1.19 -12.33
C LYS A 110 4.46 2.43 -12.18
N PRO A 111 5.38 2.71 -13.13
CA PRO A 111 6.13 3.96 -13.12
C PRO A 111 5.18 5.16 -13.02
N VAL A 112 5.52 6.11 -12.16
CA VAL A 112 4.83 7.41 -12.18
C VAL A 112 5.27 8.10 -13.46
N ALA A 113 4.32 8.44 -14.33
CA ALA A 113 4.63 9.26 -15.50
C ALA A 113 5.32 10.53 -15.00
N SER A 114 6.49 10.85 -15.55
CA SER A 114 7.07 12.16 -15.34
C SER A 114 6.12 13.13 -16.04
N ASP A 115 5.47 14.01 -15.28
CA ASP A 115 4.77 15.15 -15.86
C ASP A 115 5.82 15.92 -16.66
N ASN A 116 5.77 15.77 -17.99
CA ASN A 116 6.66 16.44 -18.94
C ASN A 116 5.85 17.39 -19.81
#